data_AF-A0A073J2T7-F1
#
_entry.id   AF-A0A073J2T7-F1
#
_cell.length_a   1.000
_cell.length_b   1.000
_cell.length_c   1.000
_cell.angle_alpha   90.00
_cell.angle_beta   90.00
_cell.angle_gamma   90.00
#
_symmetry.space_group_name_H-M   'P 1'
#
loop_
_entity.id
_entity.type
_entity.pdbx_description
1 polymer ?
#
loop_
_entity_poly.entity_id
_entity_poly.type
_entity_poly.pdbx_seq_one_letter_code
_entity_poly.pdbx_strand_id
1 'polypeptide(L)'
;MITALSASGSAGLYTTPQPAVLSYADAATVWLLSWSGNDENIIAAKMGTNVGRVADILAENTYVGSRDNAVRMRNARAAMMQR
;
A
#
# COMPACT_ATOMS: atom_id res chain seq x y z
N MET A 1 -4.51 44.67 29.06
CA MET A 1 -5.63 45.07 28.18
C MET A 1 -5.26 44.70 26.75
N ILE A 2 -6.17 43.97 26.10
CA ILE A 2 -6.38 43.73 24.65
C ILE A 2 -5.25 43.16 23.76
N THR A 3 -5.36 41.84 23.54
CA THR A 3 -5.39 41.10 22.27
C THR A 3 -4.71 41.70 21.02
N ALA A 4 -3.79 40.91 20.45
CA ALA A 4 -3.65 40.78 19.01
C ALA A 4 -3.65 39.29 18.63
N LEU A 5 -4.85 38.79 18.33
CA LEU A 5 -5.15 37.56 17.61
C LEU A 5 -4.95 37.87 16.11
N SER A 6 -3.94 37.29 15.46
CA SER A 6 -3.74 37.29 13.99
C SER A 6 -2.59 36.31 13.68
N ALA A 7 -2.68 35.32 12.81
CA ALA A 7 -3.68 34.97 11.83
C ALA A 7 -3.75 33.44 11.74
N SER A 8 -4.98 32.95 11.55
CA SER A 8 -5.30 31.57 11.21
C SER A 8 -4.53 31.15 9.96
N GLY A 9 -3.45 30.39 10.16
CA GLY A 9 -2.90 29.53 9.14
C GLY A 9 -3.87 28.39 8.92
N SER A 10 -4.94 28.65 8.15
CA SER A 10 -5.75 27.61 7.54
C SER A 10 -4.84 26.83 6.62
N ALA A 11 -4.10 25.86 7.18
CA ALA A 11 -3.45 24.81 6.43
C ALA A 11 -4.58 24.04 5.77
N GLY A 12 -4.99 24.52 4.59
CA GLY A 12 -5.93 23.87 3.73
C GLY A 12 -5.47 22.43 3.59
N LEU A 13 -6.29 21.54 4.12
CA LEU A 13 -6.16 20.10 4.04
C LEU A 13 -6.35 19.69 2.59
N TYR A 14 -5.39 20.01 1.73
CA TYR A 14 -5.24 19.34 0.46
C TYR A 14 -4.56 18.01 0.76
N THR A 15 -5.29 17.10 1.41
CA THR A 15 -5.02 15.67 1.23
C THR A 15 -5.53 15.33 -0.17
N THR A 16 -4.84 15.86 -1.19
CA THR A 16 -4.92 15.23 -2.49
C THR A 16 -4.42 13.81 -2.21
N PRO A 17 -5.21 12.75 -2.45
CA PRO A 17 -4.71 11.39 -2.29
C PRO A 17 -3.55 11.29 -3.26
N GLN A 18 -2.34 11.48 -2.75
CA GLN A 18 -1.13 11.30 -3.51
C GLN A 18 -1.25 9.85 -3.98
N PRO A 19 -1.28 9.58 -5.30
CA PRO A 19 -1.44 8.22 -5.78
C PRO A 19 -0.33 7.45 -5.09
N ALA A 20 -0.71 6.60 -4.11
CA ALA A 20 0.24 5.99 -3.21
C ALA A 20 1.31 5.38 -4.11
N VAL A 21 2.52 5.94 -4.04
CA VAL A 21 3.62 5.46 -4.86
C VAL A 21 3.85 4.07 -4.31
N LEU A 22 3.28 3.08 -5.01
CA LEU A 22 3.28 1.71 -4.52
C LEU A 22 4.73 1.31 -4.37
N SER A 23 5.17 1.14 -3.13
CA SER A 23 6.53 0.73 -2.87
C SER A 23 6.68 -0.74 -3.27
N TYR A 24 7.91 -1.19 -3.41
CA TYR A 24 8.21 -2.61 -3.61
C TYR A 24 7.61 -3.48 -2.48
N ALA A 25 7.49 -2.91 -1.28
CA ALA A 25 6.82 -3.53 -0.14
C ALA A 25 5.28 -3.60 -0.30
N ASP A 26 4.67 -2.61 -0.94
CA ASP A 26 3.23 -2.65 -1.26
C ASP A 26 2.93 -3.72 -2.32
N ALA A 27 3.81 -3.85 -3.32
CA ALA A 27 3.71 -4.92 -4.31
C ALA A 27 3.78 -6.31 -3.65
N ALA A 28 4.68 -6.51 -2.68
CA ALA A 28 4.72 -7.74 -1.90
C ALA A 28 3.43 -7.97 -1.09
N THR A 29 2.81 -6.90 -0.57
CA THR A 29 1.53 -6.97 0.16
C THR A 29 0.37 -7.36 -0.76
N VAL A 30 0.35 -6.89 -2.00
CA VAL A 30 -0.61 -7.31 -3.04
C VAL A 30 -0.53 -8.82 -3.26
N TRP A 31 0.67 -9.39 -3.38
CA TRP A 31 0.87 -10.83 -3.50
C TRP A 31 0.36 -11.60 -2.28
N LEU A 32 0.63 -11.11 -1.07
CA LEU A 32 0.16 -11.75 0.17
C LEU A 32 -1.38 -11.76 0.25
N LEU A 33 -2.04 -10.67 -0.14
CA LEU A 33 -3.49 -10.58 -0.16
C LEU A 33 -4.10 -11.49 -1.23
N SER A 34 -3.49 -11.56 -2.42
CA SER A 34 -3.90 -12.48 -3.48
C SER A 34 -3.82 -13.94 -3.02
N TRP A 35 -2.73 -14.33 -2.35
CA TRP A 35 -2.61 -15.69 -1.78
C TRP A 35 -3.56 -15.98 -0.62
N SER A 36 -4.08 -14.94 0.04
CA SER A 36 -5.12 -15.09 1.04
C SER A 36 -6.51 -15.32 0.44
N GLY A 37 -6.66 -15.26 -0.88
CA GLY A 37 -7.92 -15.45 -1.60
C GLY A 37 -8.70 -14.16 -1.85
N ASN A 38 -8.08 -12.99 -1.73
CA ASN A 38 -8.73 -11.72 -2.06
C ASN A 38 -8.66 -11.45 -3.58
N ASP A 39 -9.79 -11.04 -4.16
CA ASP A 39 -9.83 -10.56 -5.55
C ASP A 39 -9.12 -9.22 -5.73
N GLU A 40 -8.66 -8.95 -6.94
CA GLU A 40 -7.93 -7.73 -7.31
C GLU A 40 -8.72 -6.46 -6.98
N ASN A 41 -10.05 -6.48 -7.12
CA ASN A 41 -10.93 -5.38 -6.75
C ASN A 41 -10.87 -5.06 -5.24
N ILE A 42 -10.87 -6.11 -4.41
CA ILE A 42 -10.79 -5.98 -2.95
C ILE A 42 -9.39 -5.50 -2.55
N ILE A 43 -8.35 -6.02 -3.20
CA ILE A 43 -6.97 -5.60 -2.96
C ILE A 43 -6.78 -4.13 -3.34
N ALA A 44 -7.27 -3.73 -4.51
CA ALA A 44 -7.22 -2.35 -4.99
C ALA A 44 -7.90 -1.38 -4.01
N ALA A 45 -9.09 -1.75 -3.51
CA ALA A 45 -9.81 -0.98 -2.50
C ALA A 45 -9.02 -0.88 -1.17
N LYS A 46 -8.38 -1.97 -0.72
CA LYS A 46 -7.56 -1.99 0.51
C LYS A 46 -6.29 -1.15 0.38
N MET A 47 -5.66 -1.17 -0.79
CA MET A 47 -4.40 -0.48 -1.06
C MET A 47 -4.61 0.96 -1.54
N GLY A 48 -5.87 1.37 -1.78
CA GLY A 48 -6.19 2.68 -2.36
C GLY A 48 -5.57 2.89 -3.75
N THR A 49 -5.48 1.82 -4.54
CA THR A 49 -4.87 1.83 -5.87
C THR A 49 -5.84 1.37 -6.96
N ASN A 50 -5.41 1.42 -8.22
CA ASN A 50 -6.22 0.96 -9.34
C ASN A 50 -6.09 -0.55 -9.52
N VAL A 51 -7.19 -1.22 -9.87
CA VAL A 51 -7.22 -2.66 -10.16
C VAL A 51 -6.23 -3.03 -11.26
N GLY A 52 -6.10 -2.20 -12.29
CA GLY A 52 -5.09 -2.41 -13.34
C GLY A 52 -3.65 -2.40 -12.83
N ARG A 53 -3.34 -1.60 -11.79
CA ARG A 53 -2.02 -1.65 -11.15
C ARG A 53 -1.82 -2.92 -10.33
N VAL A 54 -2.87 -3.41 -9.67
CA VAL A 54 -2.83 -4.70 -8.96
C VAL A 54 -2.57 -5.84 -9.95
N ALA A 55 -3.31 -5.86 -11.06
CA ALA A 55 -3.11 -6.84 -12.14
C ALA A 55 -1.70 -6.79 -12.71
N ASP A 56 -1.16 -5.60 -12.94
CA ASP A 56 0.20 -5.41 -13.46
C ASP A 56 1.28 -5.92 -12.48
N ILE A 57 1.08 -5.74 -11.16
CA ILE A 57 1.94 -6.31 -10.12
C ILE A 57 1.86 -7.83 -10.08
N LEU A 58 0.65 -8.39 -10.15
CA LEU A 58 0.43 -9.83 -10.19
C LEU A 58 0.94 -10.47 -11.48
N ALA A 59 0.99 -9.70 -12.58
CA ALA A 59 1.63 -10.07 -13.83
C ALA A 59 3.15 -9.82 -13.83
N GLU A 60 3.72 -9.32 -12.73
CA GLU A 60 5.15 -8.97 -12.57
C GLU A 60 5.67 -7.94 -13.60
N ASN A 61 4.80 -7.12 -14.21
CA ASN A 61 5.19 -6.22 -15.30
C ASN A 61 5.86 -4.93 -14.80
N THR A 62 5.37 -4.32 -13.70
CA THR A 62 6.01 -3.14 -13.08
C THR A 62 7.01 -3.49 -11.98
N TYR A 63 6.84 -4.62 -11.27
CA TYR A 63 7.68 -5.00 -10.12
C TYR A 63 8.15 -6.45 -10.22
N VAL A 64 9.02 -6.72 -11.19
CA VAL A 64 9.62 -8.05 -11.44
C VAL A 64 10.35 -8.54 -10.20
N GLY A 65 9.97 -9.70 -9.64
CA GLY A 65 10.58 -10.25 -8.43
C GLY A 65 9.94 -9.77 -7.11
N SER A 66 8.86 -8.97 -7.18
CA SER A 66 8.02 -8.67 -6.01
C SER A 66 7.41 -9.94 -5.39
N ARG A 67 7.18 -10.97 -6.22
CA ARG A 67 6.71 -12.29 -5.80
C ARG A 67 7.69 -12.98 -4.84
N ASP A 68 8.99 -13.02 -5.16
CA ASP A 68 10.01 -13.61 -4.27
C ASP A 68 10.07 -12.88 -2.93
N ASN A 69 10.00 -11.54 -2.96
CA ASN A 69 9.95 -10.74 -1.75
C ASN A 69 8.73 -11.07 -0.89
N ALA A 70 7.55 -11.23 -1.50
CA ALA A 70 6.35 -11.66 -0.80
C ALA A 70 6.51 -13.05 -0.15
N VAL A 71 7.14 -14.01 -0.84
CA VAL A 71 7.47 -15.33 -0.27
C VAL A 71 8.39 -15.18 0.95
N ARG A 72 9.45 -14.39 0.85
CA ARG A 72 10.38 -14.12 1.95
C ARG A 72 9.67 -13.51 3.15
N MET A 73 8.79 -12.52 2.92
CA MET A 73 7.98 -11.91 3.98
C MET A 73 7.04 -12.91 4.65
N ARG A 74 6.36 -13.76 3.86
CA ARG A 74 5.50 -14.82 4.39
C ARG A 74 6.28 -15.82 5.25
N ASN A 75 7.44 -16.26 4.79
CA ASN A 75 8.29 -17.20 5.52
C ASN A 75 8.87 -16.58 6.79
N ALA A 76 9.31 -15.32 6.73
CA ALA A 76 9.77 -14.58 7.91
C ALA A 76 8.65 -14.44 8.95
N ARG A 77 7.43 -14.12 8.51
CA ARG A 77 6.24 -14.05 9.38
C ARG A 77 5.89 -15.41 9.98
N ALA A 78 5.96 -16.49 9.19
CA ALA A 78 5.74 -17.84 9.68
C ALA A 78 6.80 -18.29 10.70
N ALA A 79 8.05 -17.88 10.52
CA ALA A 79 9.13 -18.15 11.47
C ALA A 79 8.97 -17.36 12.77
N MET A 80 8.49 -16.11 12.71
CA MET A 80 8.22 -15.28 13.89
C MET A 80 7.05 -15.79 14.75
N MET A 81 6.07 -16.48 14.14
CA MET A 81 4.89 -17.02 14.82
C MET A 81 5.12 -18.38 15.50
N GLN A 82 6.29 -19.00 15.35
CA GLN A 82 6.63 -20.33 15.86
C GLN A 82 7.51 -20.32 17.13
N ARG A 83 7.58 -19.20 17.85
CA ARG A 83 8.34 -19.07 19.11
C ARG A 83 7.40 -18.87 20.29
#